data_AF-A0AA39KQY1-F1
#
_entry.id   AF-A0AA39KQY1-F1
#
_cell.length_a   1.000
_cell.length_b   1.000
_cell.length_c   1.000
_cell.angle_alpha   90.00
_cell.angle_beta   90.00
_cell.angle_gamma   90.00
#
_symmetry.space_group_name_H-M   'P 1'
#
loop_
_entity.id
_entity.type
_entity.pdbx_description
1 polymer ?
#
loop_
_entity_poly.entity_id
_entity_poly.type
_entity_poly.pdbx_seq_one_letter_code
_entity_poly.pdbx_strand_id
1 'polypeptide(L)'
;MIITLIPFLLAAKLESPGLPLWKRGVEVTYLVQSHATTLHSGDSNCVNMVFNLETLLSCQQLNSSLHCHFHNTKVHSTLADMKQPRPLPKYIIEDIWTKKILQQDTIEIEYNKNGRGTTWISSDIELVGRNMILSLVRLLIIGLDMSIKQTGNFETTSNITFGHCKTKFFVTRSSAVANDKNSMMNLFLIPRPDDTLTRPLEIGQKVVDNGCSDKYNWYSFFATRELRKVNPMDVEIQLNNAENFIIINNDNFTSFSKVKVSINNQRDDTNYIIDESLSVSLLKISDTVCPECNDENSHSHENYSNEK
;
A
#
# COMPACT_ATOMS: atom_id res chain seq x y z
N MET A 1 -2.76 2.70 23.09
CA MET A 1 -3.13 1.81 21.98
C MET A 1 -3.63 2.66 20.82
N ILE A 2 -2.71 3.30 20.06
CA ILE A 2 -3.06 4.38 19.11
C ILE A 2 -2.54 4.12 17.68
N ILE A 3 -1.43 3.40 17.50
CA ILE A 3 -0.65 3.42 16.24
C ILE A 3 -0.99 2.28 15.27
N THR A 4 -1.81 1.33 15.70
CA THR A 4 -2.33 0.22 14.88
C THR A 4 -3.30 0.67 13.78
N LEU A 5 -3.68 1.95 13.79
CA LEU A 5 -4.89 2.45 13.15
C LEU A 5 -4.57 3.64 12.24
N ILE A 6 -3.44 3.71 11.54
CA ILE A 6 -3.08 4.99 10.87
C ILE A 6 -4.08 5.41 9.76
N PRO A 7 -4.56 4.53 8.87
CA PRO A 7 -5.66 4.87 7.96
C PRO A 7 -7.04 4.89 8.65
N PHE A 8 -7.18 4.15 9.76
CA PHE A 8 -8.44 4.00 10.50
C PHE A 8 -8.65 5.08 11.56
N LEU A 9 -7.62 5.82 12.00
CA LEU A 9 -7.71 6.99 12.88
C LEU A 9 -8.38 8.15 12.15
N LEU A 10 -8.29 8.14 10.81
CA LEU A 10 -9.06 9.01 9.93
C LEU A 10 -10.55 8.64 10.05
N ALA A 11 -10.88 7.36 9.86
CA ALA A 11 -12.26 6.84 9.98
C ALA A 11 -12.84 6.88 11.42
N ALA A 12 -12.00 6.70 12.44
CA ALA A 12 -12.39 6.66 13.85
C ALA A 12 -12.37 8.04 14.52
N LYS A 13 -11.84 9.08 13.85
CA LYS A 13 -12.04 10.49 14.26
C LYS A 13 -13.28 11.13 13.63
N LEU A 14 -13.99 10.43 12.74
CA LEU A 14 -15.37 10.75 12.36
C LEU A 14 -16.37 10.41 13.49
N GLU A 15 -15.98 10.60 14.75
CA GLU A 15 -16.80 10.46 15.95
C GLU A 15 -17.86 11.57 16.00
N SER A 16 -18.91 11.41 15.21
CA SER A 16 -20.21 12.01 15.52
C SER A 16 -20.68 11.48 16.88
N PRO A 17 -21.28 12.31 17.76
CA PRO A 17 -21.75 11.87 19.08
C PRO A 17 -22.83 10.80 18.96
N GLY A 18 -22.44 9.53 19.07
CA GLY A 18 -23.26 8.34 18.83
C GLY A 18 -22.39 7.07 18.73
N LEU A 19 -23.01 5.90 18.54
CA LEU A 19 -22.29 4.61 18.49
C LEU A 19 -21.13 4.64 17.48
N PRO A 20 -19.92 4.14 17.83
CA PRO A 20 -18.73 4.34 16.99
C PRO A 20 -18.91 3.78 15.58
N LEU A 21 -18.66 4.60 14.55
CA LEU A 21 -18.87 4.22 13.14
C LEU A 21 -18.10 2.96 12.76
N TRP A 22 -16.90 2.76 13.30
CA TRP A 22 -16.10 1.56 13.06
C TRP A 22 -16.77 0.24 13.49
N LYS A 23 -17.71 0.27 14.44
CA LYS A 23 -18.51 -0.92 14.80
C LYS A 23 -19.58 -1.26 13.75
N ARG A 24 -19.81 -0.40 12.76
CA ARG A 24 -20.78 -0.57 11.67
C ARG A 24 -20.15 -1.01 10.35
N GLY A 25 -18.83 -1.23 10.33
CA GLY A 25 -18.11 -1.84 9.19
C GLY A 25 -17.54 -0.87 8.15
N VAL A 26 -17.25 0.40 8.50
CA VAL A 26 -16.72 1.42 7.58
C VAL A 26 -15.68 0.86 6.58
N GLU A 27 -15.92 1.07 5.30
CA GLU A 27 -15.00 0.70 4.21
C GLU A 27 -14.13 1.90 3.83
N VAL A 28 -12.82 1.69 3.75
CA VAL A 28 -11.84 2.69 3.32
C VAL A 28 -11.22 2.26 2.00
N THR A 29 -11.34 3.10 0.97
CA THR A 29 -10.78 2.83 -0.36
C THR A 29 -9.54 3.68 -0.60
N TYR A 30 -8.46 3.03 -1.04
CA TYR A 30 -7.23 3.67 -1.50
C TYR A 30 -7.10 3.57 -3.01
N LEU A 31 -6.52 4.60 -3.61
CA LEU A 31 -5.92 4.53 -4.94
C LEU A 31 -4.51 3.94 -4.80
N VAL A 32 -4.24 2.85 -5.49
CA VAL A 32 -2.92 2.19 -5.55
C VAL A 32 -2.38 2.32 -6.97
N GLN A 33 -1.16 2.85 -7.10
CA GLN A 33 -0.51 3.03 -8.39
C GLN A 33 0.90 2.42 -8.36
N SER A 34 1.29 1.74 -9.44
CA SER A 34 2.69 1.38 -9.72
C SER A 34 3.07 1.99 -11.07
N HIS A 35 4.23 2.61 -11.12
CA HIS A 35 4.89 2.97 -12.38
C HIS A 35 6.32 2.45 -12.34
N ALA A 36 6.67 1.59 -13.29
CA ALA A 36 8.01 1.03 -13.42
C ALA A 36 8.58 1.24 -14.82
N THR A 37 9.92 1.27 -14.91
CA THR A 37 10.66 1.34 -16.16
C THR A 37 11.78 0.31 -16.17
N THR A 38 12.03 -0.34 -17.32
CA THR A 38 13.25 -1.12 -17.55
C THR A 38 14.27 -0.29 -18.32
N LEU A 39 15.53 -0.40 -17.92
CA LEU A 39 16.69 0.17 -18.59
C LEU A 39 17.70 -0.95 -18.85
N HIS A 40 17.89 -1.34 -20.10
CA HIS A 40 18.82 -2.41 -20.46
C HIS A 40 20.26 -1.90 -20.60
N SER A 41 21.20 -2.66 -20.05
CA SER A 41 22.62 -2.33 -20.07
C SER A 41 23.31 -2.98 -21.27
N GLY A 42 23.71 -2.19 -22.27
CA GLY A 42 24.78 -2.55 -23.20
C GLY A 42 24.39 -3.15 -24.57
N ASP A 43 23.12 -3.36 -24.89
CA ASP A 43 22.71 -3.86 -26.21
C ASP A 43 21.65 -2.97 -26.90
N SER A 44 21.96 -2.58 -28.14
CA SER A 44 21.13 -1.71 -28.98
C SER A 44 19.80 -2.34 -29.46
N ASN A 45 19.64 -3.65 -29.27
CA ASN A 45 18.43 -4.39 -29.64
C ASN A 45 17.44 -4.58 -28.46
N CYS A 46 17.83 -4.25 -27.23
CA CYS A 46 16.94 -4.32 -26.08
C CYS A 46 16.06 -3.07 -26.00
N VAL A 47 14.75 -3.26 -25.93
CA VAL A 47 13.79 -2.14 -25.90
C VAL A 47 13.39 -1.81 -24.47
N ASN A 48 13.48 -0.54 -24.09
CA ASN A 48 13.06 -0.08 -22.77
C ASN A 48 11.53 -0.19 -22.65
N MET A 49 11.07 -0.61 -21.48
CA MET A 49 9.65 -0.86 -21.20
C MET A 49 9.15 0.09 -20.11
N VAL A 50 7.93 0.59 -20.28
CA VAL A 50 7.18 1.40 -19.32
C VAL A 50 5.96 0.60 -18.88
N PHE A 51 5.84 0.41 -17.57
CA PHE A 51 4.71 -0.23 -16.90
C PHE A 51 3.91 0.80 -16.11
N ASN A 52 2.58 0.68 -16.18
CA ASN A 52 1.65 1.44 -15.35
C ASN A 52 0.56 0.52 -14.80
N LEU A 53 0.28 0.63 -13.51
CA LEU A 53 -0.84 0.02 -12.80
C LEU A 53 -1.62 1.11 -12.09
N GLU A 54 -2.94 1.05 -12.19
CA GLU A 54 -3.88 1.80 -11.37
C GLU A 54 -4.94 0.81 -10.87
N THR A 55 -5.10 0.69 -9.55
CA THR A 55 -6.12 -0.17 -8.97
C THR A 55 -6.68 0.47 -7.70
N LEU A 56 -7.93 0.18 -7.39
CA LEU A 56 -8.49 0.52 -6.09
C LEU A 56 -8.24 -0.64 -5.13
N LEU A 57 -7.98 -0.33 -3.87
CA LEU A 57 -7.87 -1.26 -2.76
C LEU A 57 -8.91 -0.83 -1.72
N SER A 58 -9.99 -1.58 -1.60
CA SER A 58 -11.02 -1.33 -0.58
C SER A 58 -10.79 -2.23 0.62
N CYS A 59 -10.74 -1.64 1.80
CA CYS A 59 -10.43 -2.31 3.06
C CYS A 59 -11.51 -2.04 4.12
N GLN A 60 -12.03 -3.10 4.72
CA GLN A 60 -13.01 -3.07 5.80
C GLN A 60 -12.38 -3.65 7.08
N GLN A 61 -12.54 -2.95 8.21
CA GLN A 61 -12.14 -3.50 9.51
C GLN A 61 -13.21 -4.49 10.00
N LEU A 62 -12.83 -5.74 10.22
CA LEU A 62 -13.67 -6.74 10.89
C LEU A 62 -12.91 -7.23 12.11
N ASN A 63 -13.50 -7.09 13.29
CA ASN A 63 -12.85 -7.42 14.56
C ASN A 63 -11.46 -6.74 14.70
N SER A 64 -10.39 -7.52 14.84
CA SER A 64 -9.00 -7.07 14.97
C SER A 64 -8.20 -7.03 13.67
N SER A 65 -8.79 -7.41 12.54
CA SER A 65 -8.12 -7.50 11.24
C SER A 65 -8.77 -6.63 10.17
N LEU A 66 -7.96 -6.28 9.16
CA LEU A 66 -8.38 -5.46 8.02
C LEU A 66 -8.50 -6.36 6.80
N HIS A 67 -9.73 -6.53 6.30
CA HIS A 67 -10.03 -7.32 5.10
C HIS A 67 -10.05 -6.41 3.88
N CYS A 68 -9.12 -6.61 2.97
CA CYS A 68 -8.88 -5.78 1.81
C CYS A 68 -9.06 -6.56 0.50
N HIS A 69 -9.63 -5.93 -0.52
CA HIS A 69 -9.72 -6.51 -1.86
C HIS A 69 -9.36 -5.47 -2.94
N PHE A 70 -8.67 -5.88 -4.00
CA PHE A 70 -8.42 -5.00 -5.14
C PHE A 70 -9.55 -5.06 -6.16
N HIS A 71 -9.91 -3.91 -6.71
CA HIS A 71 -10.91 -3.82 -7.77
C HIS A 71 -10.59 -2.66 -8.73
N ASN A 72 -11.35 -2.57 -9.83
CA ASN A 72 -11.19 -1.54 -10.89
C ASN A 72 -9.78 -1.44 -11.50
N THR A 73 -9.01 -2.53 -11.42
CA THR A 73 -7.63 -2.63 -11.90
C THR A 73 -7.50 -2.36 -13.40
N LYS A 74 -6.73 -1.32 -13.73
CA LYS A 74 -6.20 -0.99 -15.05
C LYS A 74 -4.69 -1.26 -15.01
N VAL A 75 -4.17 -1.92 -16.03
CA VAL A 75 -2.74 -2.23 -16.12
C VAL A 75 -2.34 -2.14 -17.58
N HIS A 76 -1.19 -1.50 -17.84
CA HIS A 76 -0.73 -1.23 -19.19
C HIS A 76 0.78 -1.21 -19.29
N SER A 77 1.29 -2.03 -20.20
CA SER A 77 2.70 -2.16 -20.53
C SER A 77 3.00 -1.65 -21.95
N THR A 78 3.96 -0.73 -22.11
CA THR A 78 4.34 -0.16 -23.40
C THR A 78 5.85 -0.13 -23.62
N LEU A 79 6.27 -0.17 -24.88
CA LEU A 79 7.66 0.09 -25.26
C LEU A 79 7.92 1.60 -25.29
N ALA A 80 8.98 2.05 -24.60
CA ALA A 80 9.32 3.47 -24.46
C ALA A 80 9.90 4.08 -25.75
N ASP A 81 10.69 3.29 -26.49
CA ASP A 81 11.52 3.80 -27.59
C ASP A 81 10.79 3.86 -28.96
N MET A 82 9.47 3.62 -29.00
CA MET A 82 8.68 3.55 -30.24
C MET A 82 7.85 4.81 -30.50
N LYS A 83 7.97 5.36 -31.73
CA LYS A 83 7.15 6.50 -32.23
C LYS A 83 5.63 6.29 -32.16
N GLN A 84 5.19 5.03 -32.10
CA GLN A 84 3.85 4.65 -31.65
C GLN A 84 4.02 3.59 -30.57
N PRO A 85 3.87 3.92 -29.28
CA PRO A 85 3.97 2.93 -28.21
C PRO A 85 2.85 1.90 -28.39
N ARG A 86 3.22 0.64 -28.65
CA ARG A 86 2.30 -0.49 -28.72
C ARG A 86 2.79 -1.58 -27.76
N PRO A 87 1.88 -2.25 -27.03
CA PRO A 87 2.25 -3.40 -26.21
C PRO A 87 2.70 -4.57 -27.10
N LEU A 88 3.80 -5.25 -26.75
CA LEU A 88 4.13 -6.54 -27.34
C LEU A 88 3.18 -7.63 -26.80
N PRO A 89 2.88 -8.70 -27.56
CA PRO A 89 2.00 -9.79 -27.10
C PRO A 89 2.40 -10.41 -25.74
N LYS A 90 3.72 -10.52 -25.46
CA LYS A 90 4.25 -10.94 -24.14
C LYS A 90 3.65 -10.09 -23.02
N TYR A 91 3.73 -8.77 -23.15
CA TYR A 91 3.29 -7.84 -22.11
C TYR A 91 1.77 -7.77 -21.96
N ILE A 92 0.99 -7.99 -23.04
CA ILE A 92 -0.47 -8.13 -22.96
C ILE A 92 -0.84 -9.33 -22.07
N ILE A 93 -0.12 -10.45 -22.20
CA ILE A 93 -0.36 -11.66 -21.38
C ILE A 93 -0.03 -11.38 -19.91
N GLU A 94 1.09 -10.71 -19.62
CA GLU A 94 1.44 -10.36 -18.23
C GLU A 94 0.53 -9.25 -17.65
N ASP A 95 0.01 -8.32 -18.46
CA ASP A 95 -1.03 -7.34 -18.07
C ASP A 95 -2.32 -8.07 -17.64
N ILE A 96 -2.84 -8.97 -18.50
CA ILE A 96 -4.03 -9.78 -18.20
C ILE A 96 -3.85 -10.61 -16.93
N TRP A 97 -2.68 -11.25 -16.78
CA TRP A 97 -2.37 -12.04 -15.59
C TRP A 97 -2.29 -11.17 -14.32
N THR A 98 -1.62 -10.02 -14.39
CA THR A 98 -1.51 -9.07 -13.27
C THR A 98 -2.89 -8.64 -12.79
N LYS A 99 -3.79 -8.32 -13.73
CA LYS A 99 -5.19 -7.99 -13.42
C LYS A 99 -5.90 -9.16 -12.73
N LYS A 100 -5.75 -10.38 -13.23
CA LYS A 100 -6.37 -11.58 -12.64
C LYS A 100 -5.91 -11.80 -11.19
N ILE A 101 -4.61 -11.75 -10.92
CA ILE A 101 -4.04 -11.98 -9.58
C ILE A 101 -4.58 -10.99 -8.56
N LEU A 102 -4.58 -9.69 -8.88
CA LEU A 102 -5.06 -8.67 -7.95
C LEU A 102 -6.56 -8.83 -7.66
N GLN A 103 -7.35 -9.26 -8.65
CA GLN A 103 -8.81 -9.41 -8.54
C GLN A 103 -9.25 -10.82 -8.10
N GLN A 104 -8.33 -11.69 -7.67
CA GLN A 104 -8.66 -13.10 -7.42
C GLN A 104 -9.31 -13.33 -6.05
N ASP A 105 -8.90 -12.60 -5.01
CA ASP A 105 -9.26 -12.97 -3.64
C ASP A 105 -9.18 -11.81 -2.63
N THR A 106 -9.72 -12.03 -1.43
CA THR A 106 -9.58 -11.10 -0.30
C THR A 106 -8.26 -11.34 0.44
N ILE A 107 -7.69 -10.26 0.94
CA ILE A 107 -6.43 -10.20 1.70
C ILE A 107 -6.79 -9.80 3.12
N GLU A 108 -6.23 -10.47 4.13
CA GLU A 108 -6.41 -10.09 5.52
C GLU A 108 -5.11 -9.56 6.12
N ILE A 109 -5.19 -8.44 6.84
CA ILE A 109 -4.04 -7.81 7.51
C ILE A 109 -4.32 -7.75 9.01
N GLU A 110 -3.60 -8.57 9.76
CA GLU A 110 -3.61 -8.56 11.23
C GLU A 110 -2.49 -7.68 11.75
N TYR A 111 -2.80 -6.66 12.54
CA TYR A 111 -1.79 -5.82 13.15
C TYR A 111 -1.56 -6.20 14.62
N ASN A 112 -0.30 -6.45 14.99
CA ASN A 112 0.05 -6.73 16.38
C ASN A 112 0.13 -5.46 17.24
N LYS A 113 0.28 -5.66 18.56
CA LYS A 113 0.37 -4.59 19.57
C LYS A 113 1.46 -3.53 19.34
N ASN A 114 2.46 -3.82 18.49
CA ASN A 114 3.57 -2.93 18.14
C ASN A 114 3.37 -2.25 16.76
N GLY A 115 2.16 -2.33 16.16
CA GLY A 115 1.87 -1.74 14.84
C GLY A 115 2.52 -2.48 13.66
N ARG A 116 2.98 -3.72 13.84
CA ARG A 116 3.52 -4.55 12.75
C ARG A 116 2.41 -5.43 12.20
N GLY A 117 2.22 -5.42 10.88
CA GLY A 117 1.21 -6.22 10.19
C GLY A 117 1.74 -7.61 9.78
N THR A 118 0.89 -8.62 9.93
CA THR A 118 0.95 -9.92 9.26
C THR A 118 -0.09 -9.89 8.13
N THR A 119 0.27 -10.30 6.93
CA THR A 119 -0.65 -10.34 5.79
C THR A 119 -0.93 -11.77 5.38
N TRP A 120 -2.21 -12.15 5.41
CA TRP A 120 -2.72 -13.44 4.97
C TRP A 120 -3.30 -13.30 3.56
N ILE A 121 -2.92 -14.22 2.67
CA ILE A 121 -3.34 -14.26 1.28
C ILE A 121 -3.68 -15.71 0.94
N SER A 122 -4.79 -15.91 0.24
CA SER A 122 -5.25 -17.22 -0.23
C SER A 122 -4.15 -18.08 -0.87
N SER A 123 -4.14 -19.37 -0.51
CA SER A 123 -3.21 -20.37 -1.06
C SER A 123 -3.36 -20.58 -2.56
N ASP A 124 -4.52 -20.23 -3.11
CA ASP A 124 -4.92 -20.49 -4.49
C ASP A 124 -4.34 -19.44 -5.46
N ILE A 125 -3.82 -18.33 -4.92
CA ILE A 125 -2.97 -17.39 -5.66
C ILE A 125 -1.55 -17.96 -5.71
N GLU A 126 -0.96 -18.08 -6.92
CA GLU A 126 0.42 -18.59 -7.08
C GLU A 126 1.44 -17.76 -6.29
N LEU A 127 2.54 -18.38 -5.83
CA LEU A 127 3.53 -17.73 -4.94
C LEU A 127 4.02 -16.37 -5.47
N VAL A 128 4.27 -16.26 -6.77
CA VAL A 128 4.69 -15.01 -7.42
C VAL A 128 3.60 -13.93 -7.29
N GLY A 129 2.34 -14.30 -7.48
CA GLY A 129 1.19 -13.40 -7.31
C GLY A 129 1.00 -12.96 -5.86
N ARG A 130 1.22 -13.85 -4.89
CA ARG A 130 1.22 -13.48 -3.46
C ARG A 130 2.33 -12.48 -3.14
N ASN A 131 3.54 -12.68 -3.65
CA ASN A 131 4.66 -11.76 -3.46
C ASN A 131 4.38 -10.38 -4.06
N MET A 132 3.72 -10.31 -5.23
CA MET A 132 3.24 -9.04 -5.81
C MET A 132 2.23 -8.34 -4.90
N ILE A 133 1.22 -9.06 -4.41
CA ILE A 133 0.22 -8.50 -3.47
C ILE A 133 0.91 -7.96 -2.21
N LEU A 134 1.86 -8.69 -1.63
CA LEU A 134 2.65 -8.25 -0.47
C LEU A 134 3.43 -6.96 -0.76
N SER A 135 4.00 -6.79 -1.96
CA SER A 135 4.70 -5.56 -2.33
C SER A 135 3.80 -4.32 -2.31
N LEU A 136 2.53 -4.45 -2.72
CA LEU A 136 1.55 -3.34 -2.68
C LEU A 136 1.03 -3.11 -1.26
N VAL A 137 0.57 -4.17 -0.59
CA VAL A 137 -0.07 -4.10 0.74
C VAL A 137 0.90 -3.61 1.82
N ARG A 138 2.20 -3.89 1.69
CA ARG A 138 3.24 -3.39 2.59
C ARG A 138 3.22 -1.86 2.76
N LEU A 139 2.73 -1.10 1.77
CA LEU A 139 2.64 0.36 1.85
C LEU A 139 1.65 0.85 2.93
N LEU A 140 0.74 -0.01 3.39
CA LEU A 140 -0.15 0.19 4.54
C LEU A 140 0.49 -0.18 5.89
N ILE A 141 1.74 -0.66 5.91
CA ILE A 141 2.43 -1.20 7.09
C ILE A 141 3.70 -0.39 7.38
N ILE A 142 3.64 0.48 8.39
CA ILE A 142 4.76 1.35 8.80
C ILE A 142 5.86 0.53 9.49
N GLY A 143 5.49 -0.43 10.34
CA GLY A 143 6.43 -1.31 11.05
C GLY A 143 7.20 -0.65 12.20
N LEU A 144 6.80 0.55 12.63
CA LEU A 144 7.39 1.33 13.72
C LEU A 144 6.38 1.54 14.85
N ASP A 145 6.79 1.29 16.10
CA ASP A 145 6.04 1.70 17.28
C ASP A 145 6.43 3.13 17.69
N MET A 146 5.46 4.04 17.65
CA MET A 146 5.60 5.45 18.02
C MET A 146 4.86 5.80 19.33
N SER A 147 4.46 4.79 20.12
CA SER A 147 3.52 4.96 21.25
C SER A 147 4.09 5.77 22.40
N ILE A 148 5.41 5.70 22.59
CA ILE A 148 6.18 6.45 23.59
C ILE A 148 6.60 7.82 23.05
N LYS A 149 6.87 7.93 21.74
CA LYS A 149 7.37 9.15 21.11
C LYS A 149 6.92 9.24 19.65
N GLN A 150 6.21 10.31 19.31
CA GLN A 150 5.64 10.52 17.97
C GLN A 150 6.60 11.12 16.94
N THR A 151 7.78 11.63 17.34
CA THR A 151 8.74 12.29 16.43
C THR A 151 10.19 11.98 16.80
N GLY A 152 11.08 12.09 15.82
CA GLY A 152 12.52 11.88 15.95
C GLY A 152 13.03 10.75 15.04
N ASN A 153 14.25 10.32 15.33
CA ASN A 153 14.93 9.27 14.59
C ASN A 153 14.82 7.95 15.35
N PHE A 154 14.43 6.89 14.65
CA PHE A 154 14.28 5.55 15.22
C PHE A 154 15.03 4.54 14.35
N GLU A 155 15.54 3.47 14.95
CA GLU A 155 16.13 2.33 14.24
C GLU A 155 15.49 1.05 14.76
N THR A 156 15.07 0.17 13.85
CA THR A 156 14.49 -1.12 14.21
C THR A 156 14.77 -2.15 13.12
N THR A 157 14.84 -3.43 13.49
CA THR A 157 14.82 -4.53 12.52
C THR A 157 13.36 -4.80 12.16
N SER A 158 13.01 -4.49 10.92
CA SER A 158 11.70 -4.71 10.33
C SER A 158 11.75 -5.93 9.39
N ASN A 159 10.83 -6.88 9.56
CA ASN A 159 10.58 -7.85 8.50
C ASN A 159 9.91 -7.10 7.34
N ILE A 160 10.56 -7.10 6.18
CA ILE A 160 10.13 -6.39 4.98
C ILE A 160 10.28 -7.31 3.78
N THR A 161 9.76 -6.91 2.61
CA THR A 161 9.80 -7.74 1.39
C THR A 161 11.22 -8.14 0.94
N PHE A 162 12.26 -7.52 1.51
CA PHE A 162 13.67 -7.77 1.24
C PHE A 162 14.34 -8.73 2.25
N GLY A 163 13.64 -9.14 3.30
CA GLY A 163 14.16 -9.90 4.43
C GLY A 163 14.05 -9.17 5.77
N HIS A 164 14.79 -9.63 6.76
CA HIS A 164 14.89 -9.00 8.08
C HIS A 164 15.93 -7.88 8.05
N CYS A 165 15.49 -6.68 7.68
CA CYS A 165 16.37 -5.54 7.47
C CYS A 165 16.37 -4.56 8.64
N LYS A 166 17.55 -4.07 9.00
CA LYS A 166 17.73 -2.84 9.78
C LYS A 166 17.22 -1.66 8.97
N THR A 167 16.30 -0.92 9.56
CA THR A 167 15.62 0.19 8.91
C THR A 167 15.63 1.41 9.82
N LYS A 168 16.01 2.55 9.25
CA LYS A 168 16.01 3.86 9.92
C LYS A 168 14.75 4.62 9.53
N PHE A 169 14.11 5.20 10.53
CA PHE A 169 12.92 6.01 10.39
C PHE A 169 13.22 7.43 10.86
N PHE A 170 12.79 8.41 10.07
CA PHE A 170 12.92 9.83 10.33
C PHE A 170 11.50 10.39 10.39
N VAL A 171 11.01 10.68 11.60
CA VAL A 171 9.62 11.10 11.83
C VAL A 171 9.57 12.57 12.23
N THR A 172 9.05 13.40 11.33
CA THR A 172 8.88 14.84 11.51
C THR A 172 7.40 15.22 11.53
N ARG A 173 7.09 16.37 12.14
CA ARG A 173 5.82 17.07 11.89
C ARG A 173 6.13 18.19 10.90
N SER A 174 5.38 18.26 9.81
CA SER A 174 5.62 19.25 8.76
C SER A 174 5.64 20.67 9.33
N SER A 175 6.64 21.46 8.98
CA SER A 175 6.73 22.88 9.36
C SER A 175 5.84 23.77 8.49
N ALA A 176 5.43 23.28 7.32
CA ALA A 176 4.59 23.99 6.37
C ALA A 176 3.14 24.09 6.87
N VAL A 177 2.76 25.28 7.34
CA VAL A 177 1.35 25.67 7.44
C VAL A 177 0.85 25.96 6.02
N ALA A 178 0.32 24.93 5.34
CA ALA A 178 -0.58 25.00 4.18
C ALA A 178 -0.38 26.18 3.20
N ASN A 179 0.86 26.48 2.82
CA ASN A 179 1.22 27.56 1.91
C ASN A 179 2.51 27.18 1.18
N ASP A 180 2.36 26.45 0.07
CA ASP A 180 3.35 26.57 -0.99
C ASP A 180 2.66 26.47 -2.36
N LYS A 181 2.66 27.59 -3.10
CA LYS A 181 1.93 27.76 -4.37
C LYS A 181 2.65 27.14 -5.57
N ASN A 182 3.60 26.23 -5.34
CA ASN A 182 4.47 25.68 -6.38
C ASN A 182 4.64 24.16 -6.35
N SER A 183 3.85 23.44 -5.54
CA SER A 183 3.69 21.98 -5.66
C SER A 183 2.56 21.66 -6.65
N MET A 184 2.78 20.70 -7.55
CA MET A 184 1.84 20.36 -8.63
C MET A 184 0.63 19.52 -8.16
N MET A 185 0.36 19.45 -6.84
CA MET A 185 -0.79 18.75 -6.26
C MET A 185 -1.45 19.59 -5.16
N ASN A 186 -2.64 20.11 -5.45
CA ASN A 186 -3.50 20.81 -4.48
C ASN A 186 -4.39 19.82 -3.73
N LEU A 187 -4.24 19.71 -2.41
CA LEU A 187 -5.25 19.13 -1.51
C LEU A 187 -5.34 19.96 -0.21
N PHE A 188 -6.56 20.34 0.19
CA PHE A 188 -6.84 21.28 1.29
C PHE A 188 -7.04 20.56 2.64
N LEU A 189 -6.95 21.33 3.74
CA LEU A 189 -6.98 20.90 5.16
C LEU A 189 -8.04 21.66 5.97
N ILE A 190 -8.78 21.03 6.91
CA ILE A 190 -9.52 21.71 8.01
C ILE A 190 -9.62 20.83 9.31
N PRO A 191 -9.10 21.23 10.50
CA PRO A 191 -9.29 20.59 11.85
C PRO A 191 -9.89 21.57 12.92
N ARG A 192 -10.20 21.29 14.23
CA ARG A 192 -10.03 20.18 15.24
C ARG A 192 -11.37 20.01 16.05
N PRO A 193 -11.59 18.98 16.92
CA PRO A 193 -11.15 19.02 18.35
C PRO A 193 -10.82 17.63 18.98
N ASP A 194 -9.93 17.39 19.96
CA ASP A 194 -9.24 18.28 20.91
C ASP A 194 -7.76 17.91 21.17
N ASP A 195 -7.25 16.77 20.68
CA ASP A 195 -5.84 16.72 20.30
C ASP A 195 -5.65 16.08 18.90
N THR A 196 -5.06 16.88 18.03
CA THR A 196 -5.19 16.76 16.58
C THR A 196 -3.83 16.96 15.94
N LEU A 197 -3.55 16.15 14.91
CA LEU A 197 -2.44 16.33 14.01
C LEU A 197 -2.72 17.58 13.15
N THR A 198 -2.50 18.76 13.72
CA THR A 198 -2.62 20.07 13.04
C THR A 198 -1.53 20.28 11.98
N ARG A 199 -0.48 19.45 12.04
CA ARG A 199 0.61 19.39 11.07
C ARG A 199 0.73 17.93 10.65
N PRO A 200 0.79 17.63 9.34
CA PRO A 200 1.02 16.27 8.87
C PRO A 200 2.24 15.64 9.54
N LEU A 201 2.12 14.36 9.88
CA LEU A 201 3.24 13.52 10.25
C LEU A 201 3.90 13.03 8.96
N GLU A 202 5.19 13.26 8.84
CA GLU A 202 6.04 12.85 7.73
C GLU A 202 6.96 11.75 8.25
N ILE A 203 6.94 10.59 7.61
CA ILE A 203 7.76 9.43 7.98
C ILE A 203 8.62 9.06 6.78
N GLY A 204 9.89 9.44 6.82
CA GLY A 204 10.91 8.90 5.93
C GLY A 204 11.41 7.55 6.45
N GLN A 205 11.43 6.52 5.61
CA GLN A 205 11.92 5.19 5.94
C GLN A 205 13.04 4.81 4.95
N LYS A 206 14.23 4.52 5.47
CA LYS A 206 15.37 4.07 4.67
C LYS A 206 15.94 2.76 5.21
N VAL A 207 16.07 1.77 4.32
CA VAL A 207 16.76 0.51 4.62
C VAL A 207 18.25 0.80 4.73
N VAL A 208 18.93 0.21 5.72
CA VAL A 208 20.38 0.36 5.90
C VAL A 208 21.11 -0.64 5.01
N ASP A 209 22.05 -0.16 4.20
CA ASP A 209 22.89 -0.99 3.32
C ASP A 209 23.57 -2.12 4.11
N ASN A 210 23.55 -3.33 3.56
CA ASN A 210 24.01 -4.56 4.21
C ASN A 210 23.35 -4.89 5.58
N GLY A 211 22.25 -4.21 5.94
CA GLY A 211 21.52 -4.41 7.18
C GLY A 211 20.49 -5.55 7.16
N CYS A 212 20.39 -6.32 6.08
CA CYS A 212 19.39 -7.39 5.89
C CYS A 212 19.97 -8.79 6.13
N SER A 213 19.38 -9.55 7.05
CA SER A 213 19.45 -11.02 7.03
C SER A 213 18.28 -11.59 6.22
N ASP A 214 18.43 -12.85 5.78
CA ASP A 214 17.38 -13.59 5.05
C ASP A 214 16.93 -12.88 3.77
N LYS A 215 17.90 -12.56 2.89
CA LYS A 215 17.65 -11.85 1.63
C LYS A 215 16.63 -12.59 0.78
N TYR A 216 15.47 -11.97 0.58
CA TYR A 216 14.42 -12.47 -0.30
C TYR A 216 14.52 -11.85 -1.69
N ASN A 217 14.32 -12.66 -2.73
CA ASN A 217 14.46 -12.23 -4.13
C ASN A 217 13.29 -11.35 -4.67
N TRP A 218 12.29 -11.00 -3.86
CA TRP A 218 11.08 -10.26 -4.28
C TRP A 218 11.11 -8.79 -3.83
N TYR A 219 12.02 -8.04 -4.45
CA TYR A 219 12.29 -6.63 -4.12
C TYR A 219 11.31 -5.62 -4.73
N SER A 220 10.57 -5.97 -5.77
CA SER A 220 9.72 -5.02 -6.51
C SER A 220 8.48 -5.73 -7.01
N PHE A 221 7.34 -5.04 -7.06
CA PHE A 221 6.10 -5.59 -7.61
C PHE A 221 6.32 -5.93 -9.08
N PHE A 222 6.84 -4.97 -9.85
CA PHE A 222 7.13 -5.14 -11.27
C PHE A 222 8.25 -6.17 -11.53
N ALA A 223 9.32 -6.18 -10.74
CA ALA A 223 10.37 -7.21 -10.87
C ALA A 223 9.82 -8.62 -10.64
N THR A 224 8.96 -8.79 -9.62
CA THR A 224 8.32 -10.07 -9.30
C THR A 224 7.41 -10.54 -10.45
N ARG A 225 6.71 -9.60 -11.12
CA ARG A 225 5.91 -9.88 -12.33
C ARG A 225 6.79 -10.35 -13.49
N GLU A 226 7.82 -9.60 -13.88
CA GLU A 226 8.64 -9.93 -15.05
C GLU A 226 9.42 -11.24 -14.88
N LEU A 227 9.83 -11.56 -13.65
CA LEU A 227 10.57 -12.77 -13.33
C LEU A 227 9.70 -14.02 -13.12
N ARG A 228 8.37 -13.90 -13.19
CA ARG A 228 7.41 -15.00 -12.93
C ARG A 228 7.76 -16.34 -13.60
N LYS A 229 8.20 -16.29 -14.86
CA LYS A 229 8.50 -17.47 -15.70
C LYS A 229 9.99 -17.82 -15.76
N VAL A 230 10.84 -17.07 -15.06
CA VAL A 230 12.28 -17.27 -15.04
C VAL A 230 12.64 -18.18 -13.88
N ASN A 231 13.61 -19.07 -14.09
CA ASN A 231 14.12 -19.94 -13.03
C ASN A 231 14.86 -19.07 -11.98
N PRO A 232 14.50 -19.11 -10.69
CA PRO A 232 15.17 -18.31 -9.65
C PRO A 232 16.67 -18.60 -9.50
N MET A 233 17.15 -19.76 -9.97
CA MET A 233 18.59 -20.09 -9.97
C MET A 233 19.37 -19.41 -11.10
N ASP A 234 18.70 -18.97 -12.16
CA ASP A 234 19.33 -18.33 -13.33
C ASP A 234 19.44 -16.80 -13.15
N VAL A 235 18.93 -16.24 -12.05
CA VAL A 235 18.75 -14.79 -11.85
C VAL A 235 19.34 -14.31 -10.54
N GLU A 236 20.27 -13.36 -10.63
CA GLU A 236 20.73 -12.56 -9.50
C GLU A 236 19.99 -11.22 -9.48
N ILE A 237 19.47 -10.84 -8.30
CA ILE A 237 18.73 -9.60 -8.10
C ILE A 237 19.39 -8.80 -6.97
N GLN A 238 19.87 -7.61 -7.31
CA GLN A 238 20.51 -6.69 -6.38
C GLN A 238 19.61 -5.49 -6.12
N LEU A 239 19.29 -5.24 -4.85
CA LEU A 239 18.67 -3.99 -4.43
C LEU A 239 19.71 -2.86 -4.45
N ASN A 240 19.50 -1.86 -5.31
CA ASN A 240 20.36 -0.68 -5.44
C ASN A 240 19.90 0.48 -4.56
N ASN A 241 18.57 0.67 -4.44
CA ASN A 241 17.98 1.63 -3.52
C ASN A 241 16.55 1.22 -3.12
N ALA A 242 16.15 1.55 -1.90
CA ALA A 242 14.77 1.48 -1.44
C ALA A 242 14.49 2.62 -0.45
N GLU A 243 13.63 3.54 -0.86
CA GLU A 243 13.22 4.70 -0.08
C GLU A 243 11.69 4.71 0.01
N ASN A 244 11.15 4.78 1.23
CA ASN A 244 9.72 4.94 1.43
C ASN A 244 9.44 6.25 2.19
N PHE A 245 8.33 6.89 1.88
CA PHE A 245 7.88 8.13 2.48
C PHE A 245 6.38 8.09 2.71
N ILE A 246 5.95 8.41 3.92
CA ILE A 246 4.54 8.32 4.33
C ILE A 246 4.11 9.67 4.92
N ILE A 247 3.01 10.23 4.43
CA ILE A 247 2.34 11.42 4.96
C ILE A 247 1.01 11.01 5.57
N ILE A 248 0.77 11.45 6.81
CA ILE A 248 -0.44 11.15 7.59
C ILE A 248 -0.95 12.44 8.23
N ASN A 249 -2.25 12.74 8.09
CA ASN A 249 -2.90 13.80 8.88
C ASN A 249 -4.21 13.27 9.50
N ASN A 250 -5.31 14.06 9.57
CA ASN A 250 -6.59 13.59 10.12
C ASN A 250 -7.55 13.08 9.01
N ASP A 251 -7.32 13.44 7.74
CA ASP A 251 -8.23 13.20 6.62
C ASP A 251 -7.53 12.57 5.39
N ASN A 252 -6.21 12.40 5.45
CA ASN A 252 -5.39 11.91 4.35
C ASN A 252 -4.30 10.94 4.85
N PHE A 253 -4.09 9.90 4.06
CA PHE A 253 -2.97 8.97 4.13
C PHE A 253 -2.37 8.86 2.72
N THR A 254 -1.08 9.12 2.58
CA THR A 254 -0.32 8.81 1.36
C THR A 254 0.96 8.10 1.74
N SER A 255 1.20 6.93 1.14
CA SER A 255 2.41 6.14 1.26
C SER A 255 3.03 6.01 -0.12
N PHE A 256 4.32 6.31 -0.23
CA PHE A 256 5.10 6.26 -1.46
C PHE A 256 6.34 5.41 -1.24
N SER A 257 6.72 4.63 -2.25
CA SER A 257 7.97 3.88 -2.27
C SER A 257 8.64 4.07 -3.62
N LYS A 258 9.97 4.25 -3.60
CA LYS A 258 10.80 4.17 -4.78
C LYS A 258 11.85 3.08 -4.58
N VAL A 259 11.87 2.12 -5.50
CA VAL A 259 12.76 0.96 -5.49
C VAL A 259 13.54 0.90 -6.79
N LYS A 260 14.85 0.70 -6.68
CA LYS A 260 15.72 0.46 -7.83
C LYS A 260 16.45 -0.86 -7.66
N VAL A 261 16.31 -1.77 -8.62
CA VAL A 261 16.95 -3.09 -8.62
C VAL A 261 17.74 -3.33 -9.90
N SER A 262 18.90 -3.97 -9.78
CA SER A 262 19.60 -4.57 -10.92
C SER A 262 19.20 -6.03 -11.00
N ILE A 263 18.96 -6.52 -12.21
CA ILE A 263 18.69 -7.91 -12.52
C ILE A 263 19.74 -8.37 -13.53
N ASN A 264 20.46 -9.43 -13.15
CA ASN A 264 21.36 -10.18 -14.01
C ASN A 264 20.75 -11.56 -14.25
N ASN A 265 20.32 -11.83 -15.49
CA ASN A 265 19.83 -13.15 -15.90
C ASN A 265 20.96 -13.87 -16.64
N GLN A 266 21.60 -14.81 -15.93
CA GLN A 266 22.78 -15.55 -16.37
C GLN A 266 22.51 -16.48 -17.56
N ARG A 267 21.25 -16.88 -17.77
CA ARG A 267 20.87 -17.79 -18.85
C ARG A 267 20.83 -17.12 -20.22
N ASP A 268 20.35 -15.88 -20.25
CA ASP A 268 20.17 -15.10 -21.49
C ASP A 268 21.25 -13.99 -21.63
N ASP A 269 22.22 -13.94 -20.70
CA ASP A 269 23.25 -12.89 -20.54
C ASP A 269 22.66 -11.45 -20.52
N THR A 270 21.43 -11.31 -20.02
CA THR A 270 20.72 -10.03 -20.02
C THR A 270 20.86 -9.32 -18.68
N ASN A 271 21.42 -8.11 -18.74
CA ASN A 271 21.57 -7.22 -17.60
C ASN A 271 20.66 -5.99 -17.77
N TYR A 272 19.78 -5.76 -16.80
CA TYR A 272 18.86 -4.62 -16.83
C TYR A 272 18.55 -4.09 -15.44
N ILE A 273 18.14 -2.83 -15.40
CA ILE A 273 17.76 -2.12 -14.18
C ILE A 273 16.26 -1.87 -14.24
N ILE A 274 15.57 -2.11 -13.13
CA ILE A 274 14.20 -1.64 -12.91
C ILE A 274 14.28 -0.42 -11.97
N ASP A 275 13.64 0.67 -12.37
CA ASP A 275 13.27 1.78 -11.48
C ASP A 275 11.73 1.75 -11.36
N GLU A 276 11.24 1.41 -10.16
CA GLU A 276 9.80 1.32 -9.83
C GLU A 276 9.46 2.35 -8.75
N SER A 277 8.34 3.05 -8.96
CA SER A 277 7.65 3.81 -7.93
C SER A 277 6.27 3.22 -7.65
N LEU A 278 5.95 3.07 -6.36
CA LEU A 278 4.65 2.62 -5.87
C LEU A 278 4.03 3.73 -5.02
N SER A 279 2.71 3.87 -5.09
CA SER A 279 1.97 4.74 -4.16
C SER A 279 0.64 4.13 -3.74
N VAL A 280 0.22 4.47 -2.51
CA VAL A 280 -1.10 4.18 -1.94
C VAL A 280 -1.59 5.47 -1.30
N SER A 281 -2.68 6.04 -1.82
CA SER A 281 -3.31 7.24 -1.28
C SER A 281 -4.77 7.00 -0.92
N LEU A 282 -5.22 7.53 0.22
CA LEU A 282 -6.63 7.51 0.60
C LEU A 282 -7.48 8.23 -0.45
N LEU A 283 -8.50 7.55 -0.97
CA LEU A 283 -9.43 8.10 -1.95
C LEU A 283 -10.79 8.45 -1.33
N LYS A 284 -11.34 7.56 -0.52
CA LYS A 284 -12.62 7.78 0.19
C LYS A 284 -12.74 6.92 1.45
N ILE A 285 -13.58 7.38 2.37
CA ILE A 285 -14.13 6.61 3.50
C ILE A 285 -15.63 6.51 3.24
N SER A 286 -16.21 5.31 3.36
CA SER A 286 -17.63 5.03 3.09
C SER A 286 -18.26 4.35 4.30
N ASP A 287 -19.36 4.91 4.81
CA ASP A 287 -20.19 4.22 5.79
C ASP A 287 -20.89 3.03 5.12
N THR A 288 -20.58 1.81 5.55
CA THR A 288 -21.42 0.66 5.24
C THR A 288 -22.67 0.73 6.11
N VAL A 289 -23.80 1.08 5.50
CA VAL A 289 -25.10 0.95 6.16
C VAL A 289 -25.35 -0.55 6.36
N CYS A 290 -25.22 -1.02 7.61
CA CYS A 290 -25.53 -2.41 7.95
C CYS A 290 -27.03 -2.66 7.69
N PRO A 291 -27.41 -3.55 6.74
CA PRO A 291 -28.81 -3.73 6.35
C PRO A 291 -29.68 -4.27 7.49
N GLU A 292 -29.08 -5.03 8.41
CA GLU A 292 -29.77 -5.74 9.50
C GLU A 292 -29.98 -4.89 10.75
N CYS A 293 -29.42 -3.67 10.83
CA CYS A 293 -29.53 -2.80 12.02
C CYS A 293 -30.86 -2.03 12.15
N ASN A 294 -31.90 -2.35 11.37
CA ASN A 294 -33.19 -1.65 11.39
C ASN A 294 -34.33 -2.37 12.13
N ASP A 295 -34.16 -3.63 12.55
CA ASP A 295 -35.26 -4.49 13.04
C ASP A 295 -35.31 -4.71 14.58
N GLU A 296 -34.98 -3.69 15.38
CA GLU A 296 -35.13 -3.76 16.87
C GLU A 296 -35.99 -2.64 17.50
N ASN A 297 -36.81 -1.92 16.72
CA ASN A 297 -37.71 -0.87 17.28
C ASN A 297 -39.17 -0.94 16.80
N SER A 298 -39.63 -2.10 16.35
CA SER A 298 -41.03 -2.32 15.95
C SER A 298 -41.64 -3.56 16.59
N HIS A 299 -41.74 -3.61 17.93
CA HIS A 299 -42.85 -4.25 18.68
C HIS A 299 -42.64 -4.18 20.21
N SER A 300 -43.10 -3.11 20.88
CA SER A 300 -43.70 -3.19 22.24
C SER A 300 -44.11 -1.82 22.82
N HIS A 301 -45.13 -1.15 22.26
CA HIS A 301 -45.87 -0.09 22.99
C HIS A 301 -47.30 0.06 22.47
N GLU A 302 -48.16 -0.92 22.79
CA GLU A 302 -49.62 -0.68 22.80
C GLU A 302 -50.08 -0.32 24.22
N ASN A 303 -50.06 1.00 24.45
CA ASN A 303 -51.03 1.79 25.22
C ASN A 303 -51.83 1.11 26.35
N TYR A 304 -51.46 1.43 27.58
CA TYR A 304 -52.44 1.66 28.66
C TYR A 304 -52.90 3.13 28.60
N SER A 305 -54.20 3.39 28.40
CA SER A 305 -55.04 4.31 29.23
C SER A 305 -56.32 4.81 28.52
N ASN A 306 -57.46 4.37 29.05
CA ASN A 306 -58.68 5.14 29.37
C ASN A 306 -59.47 5.95 28.31
N GLU A 307 -60.65 5.42 27.96
CA GLU A 307 -61.98 6.05 28.05
C GLU A 307 -62.99 4.87 28.18
N LYS A 308 -64.06 4.85 28.99
CA LYS A 308 -64.75 5.84 29.87
C LYS A 308 -65.30 5.11 31.10
#